data_AF-A0A1V5TM42-F1
#
_entry.id   AF-A0A1V5TM42-F1
#
_cell.length_a   1.000
_cell.length_b   1.000
_cell.length_c   1.000
_cell.angle_alpha   90.00
_cell.angle_beta   90.00
_cell.angle_gamma   90.00
#
_symmetry.space_group_name_H-M   'P 1'
#
loop_
_entity.id
_entity.type
_entity.pdbx_description
1 polymer ?
#
loop_
_entity_poly.entity_id
_entity_poly.type
_entity_poly.pdbx_seq_one_letter_code
_entity_poly.pdbx_strand_id
1 'polypeptide(L)'
;MRNPRVLNCTPELIINIGEIGIKSDAIDLPELEINASTGGLAPIPSTYTRAIFKDGRIDLAVCSPKWESSLKKFNDLSTIEIKKMQNILQDKIYLISHPSFNKVKIEGTNTKMYDDSWRFQAKDRAIAFSAGIINNVIPIFRPDIIWLHDWMVGPVAPVAKAMGIKVVSTGHNPLFTELASFDEMIYKGIELRDSEDNQYTPSKYYYITKGKFDFMASEVNSSDDFTTVSNGYLQRILNGGFDDLAPQVMDAIKKKNKVKHPDGRPRVHGYPNPLKKDGSDLLDSIKLDGLEATILKRKHEGEEIRHSTGLKEGGILLNLTNRLSEHKNPRLQLETLMYFAEKYDLRYLINANGEQKYVDKALTTALESRGYAAYSKFDGNLEKRAIRTDNAYGLMTPNNEPCGGQNINYPAEGTLIIGHQIDGLIDSVHELNIEKSTGNGFPFKNNNKEGLEYGIVKMKEFAALEDKLRYNQLIRIAEETLKNNSSTARAKQLIEEVFLPLYEEKI
;
A
#
# COMPACT_ATOMS: atom_id res chain seq x y z
N MET A 1 -3.33 9.73 32.10
CA MET A 1 -2.05 9.46 31.42
C MET A 1 -1.98 10.33 30.18
N ARG A 2 -0.78 10.79 29.77
CA ARG A 2 -0.65 11.50 28.49
C ARG A 2 -0.81 10.51 27.33
N ASN A 3 -1.22 11.00 26.17
CA ASN A 3 -1.26 10.16 24.97
C ASN A 3 0.16 9.70 24.60
N PRO A 4 0.32 8.46 24.08
CA PRO A 4 1.60 8.00 23.55
C PRO A 4 2.05 8.88 22.39
N ARG A 5 3.33 9.24 22.38
CA ARG A 5 3.95 9.99 21.28
C ARG A 5 4.48 8.99 20.27
N VAL A 6 3.87 8.94 19.10
CA VAL A 6 4.25 8.03 18.02
C VAL A 6 4.90 8.82 16.90
N LEU A 7 6.12 8.46 16.54
CA LEU A 7 6.80 9.01 15.37
C LEU A 7 6.68 8.02 14.20
N ASN A 8 5.85 8.33 13.22
CA ASN A 8 5.71 7.57 11.98
C ASN A 8 6.80 7.98 10.98
N CYS A 9 7.82 7.14 10.80
CA CYS A 9 8.90 7.33 9.85
C CYS A 9 8.65 6.50 8.59
N THR A 10 8.33 7.17 7.48
CA THR A 10 8.02 6.51 6.22
C THR A 10 8.85 7.07 5.06
N PRO A 11 9.43 6.21 4.19
CA PRO A 11 10.18 6.66 3.03
C PRO A 11 9.28 7.26 1.94
N GLU A 12 7.98 6.89 1.92
CA GLU A 12 6.99 7.42 1.00
C GLU A 12 5.69 7.84 1.70
N LEU A 13 5.20 9.05 1.41
CA LEU A 13 4.00 9.61 2.03
C LEU A 13 3.25 10.53 1.05
N ILE A 14 1.92 10.48 1.10
CA ILE A 14 1.02 11.45 0.46
C ILE A 14 0.09 11.98 1.54
N ILE A 15 0.29 13.21 1.98
CA ILE A 15 -0.58 13.80 3.01
C ILE A 15 -1.06 15.18 2.58
N ASN A 16 -2.37 15.35 2.57
CA ASN A 16 -2.98 16.66 2.44
C ASN A 16 -3.14 17.25 3.84
N ILE A 17 -2.55 18.43 4.07
CA ILE A 17 -2.53 19.08 5.39
C ILE A 17 -3.96 19.36 5.88
N GLY A 18 -4.89 19.69 4.99
CA GLY A 18 -6.31 19.91 5.33
C GLY A 18 -7.00 18.65 5.88
N GLU A 19 -6.53 17.45 5.50
CA GLU A 19 -7.12 16.18 5.94
C GLU A 19 -6.64 15.72 7.32
N ILE A 20 -5.56 16.32 7.85
CA ILE A 20 -4.98 15.99 9.17
C ILE A 20 -5.90 16.47 10.30
N GLY A 21 -6.96 17.24 10.01
CA GLY A 21 -7.94 17.64 11.01
C GLY A 21 -7.39 18.57 12.08
N ILE A 22 -6.25 19.22 11.84
CA ILE A 22 -5.73 20.30 12.68
C ILE A 22 -6.67 21.49 12.48
N LYS A 23 -7.75 21.53 13.27
CA LYS A 23 -8.67 22.66 13.33
C LYS A 23 -7.90 23.85 13.89
N SER A 24 -7.62 24.82 13.04
CA SER A 24 -7.37 26.19 13.46
C SER A 24 -8.67 26.95 13.19
N ASP A 25 -9.33 27.44 14.24
CA ASP A 25 -10.58 28.23 14.14
C ASP A 25 -10.43 29.51 13.30
N ALA A 26 -9.21 29.84 12.86
CA ALA A 26 -8.88 31.08 12.18
C ALA A 26 -8.75 30.98 10.65
N ILE A 27 -8.60 29.78 10.04
CA ILE A 27 -8.15 29.68 8.63
C ILE A 27 -8.65 28.38 7.95
N ASP A 28 -9.19 28.53 6.74
CA ASP A 28 -9.37 27.46 5.76
C ASP A 28 -7.98 27.10 5.20
N LEU A 29 -7.38 26.00 5.67
CA LEU A 29 -6.04 25.60 5.21
C LEU A 29 -6.12 25.24 3.72
N PRO A 30 -5.25 25.80 2.85
CA PRO A 30 -5.21 25.35 1.46
C PRO A 30 -4.96 23.84 1.43
N GLU A 31 -5.60 23.12 0.51
CA GLU A 31 -5.35 21.69 0.23
C GLU A 31 -3.93 21.50 -0.30
N LEU A 32 -2.97 21.53 0.63
CA LEU A 32 -1.56 21.38 0.34
C LEU A 32 -1.20 19.92 0.53
N GLU A 33 -0.84 19.30 -0.58
CA GLU A 33 -0.39 17.92 -0.61
C GLU A 33 1.14 17.87 -0.52
N ILE A 34 1.65 17.22 0.52
CA ILE A 34 3.03 16.73 0.56
C ILE A 34 3.02 15.38 -0.15
N ASN A 35 3.53 15.34 -1.38
CA ASN A 35 3.54 14.13 -2.21
C ASN A 35 4.94 13.55 -2.35
N ALA A 36 5.36 12.79 -1.36
CA ALA A 36 6.58 11.99 -1.33
C ALA A 36 6.28 10.55 -1.83
N SER A 37 5.68 10.36 -3.01
CA SER A 37 5.42 9.02 -3.57
C SER A 37 6.17 8.73 -4.87
N THR A 38 6.59 7.47 -5.05
CA THR A 38 7.00 6.92 -6.36
C THR A 38 6.44 5.55 -6.67
N GLY A 39 5.75 4.91 -5.73
CA GLY A 39 5.18 3.59 -5.90
C GLY A 39 3.86 3.36 -5.16
N GLY A 40 3.54 2.08 -4.99
CA GLY A 40 2.33 1.63 -4.29
C GLY A 40 2.42 1.68 -2.77
N LEU A 41 3.59 2.03 -2.21
CA LEU A 41 3.81 2.12 -0.77
C LEU A 41 3.04 3.31 -0.18
N ALA A 42 3.27 4.53 -0.71
CA ALA A 42 2.80 5.78 -0.13
C ALA A 42 1.31 5.81 0.30
N PRO A 43 0.34 5.28 -0.49
CA PRO A 43 -1.07 5.35 -0.12
C PRO A 43 -1.41 4.67 1.23
N ILE A 44 -0.66 3.64 1.62
CA ILE A 44 -0.91 2.87 2.84
C ILE A 44 -0.58 3.67 4.11
N PRO A 45 0.68 4.07 4.38
CA PRO A 45 1.03 4.84 5.57
C PRO A 45 0.29 6.17 5.60
N SER A 46 -0.01 6.76 4.44
CA SER A 46 -0.82 7.98 4.32
C SER A 46 -2.23 7.82 4.88
N THR A 47 -2.90 6.72 4.53
CA THR A 47 -4.28 6.48 4.94
C THR A 47 -4.37 6.19 6.43
N TYR A 48 -3.47 5.37 6.96
CA TYR A 48 -3.35 5.17 8.40
C TYR A 48 -3.06 6.47 9.14
N THR A 49 -2.11 7.25 8.64
CA THR A 49 -1.71 8.53 9.25
C THR A 49 -2.91 9.46 9.40
N ARG A 50 -3.69 9.68 8.32
CA ARG A 50 -4.89 10.52 8.38
C ARG A 50 -5.92 10.01 9.39
N ALA A 51 -6.16 8.71 9.40
CA ALA A 51 -7.15 8.12 10.31
C ALA A 51 -6.71 8.18 11.78
N ILE A 52 -5.42 7.95 12.08
CA ILE A 52 -4.86 8.07 13.42
C ILE A 52 -4.89 9.52 13.91
N PHE A 53 -4.57 10.49 13.05
CA PHE A 53 -4.72 11.91 13.38
C PHE A 53 -6.16 12.28 13.75
N LYS A 54 -7.14 11.77 13.00
CA LYS A 54 -8.57 12.00 13.28
C LYS A 54 -9.05 11.31 14.57
N ASP A 55 -8.51 10.14 14.91
CA ASP A 55 -8.86 9.41 16.14
C ASP A 55 -8.41 10.16 17.41
N GLY A 56 -7.22 10.75 17.40
CA GLY A 56 -6.77 11.67 18.46
C GLY A 56 -6.25 11.02 19.75
N ARG A 57 -6.31 9.69 19.90
CA ARG A 57 -5.72 8.99 21.07
C ARG A 57 -4.20 8.87 21.03
N ILE A 58 -3.58 9.13 19.87
CA ILE A 58 -2.14 9.09 19.66
C ILE A 58 -1.62 10.51 19.39
N ASP A 59 -0.57 10.93 20.10
CA ASP A 59 0.19 12.13 19.72
C ASP A 59 1.11 11.76 18.55
N LEU A 60 0.53 11.76 17.34
CA LEU A 60 1.23 11.37 16.12
C LEU A 60 2.06 12.53 15.57
N ALA A 61 3.28 12.22 15.14
CA ALA A 61 4.06 13.01 14.20
C ALA A 61 4.57 12.11 13.05
N VAL A 62 4.85 12.72 11.91
CA VAL A 62 5.28 12.01 10.70
C VAL A 62 6.66 12.52 10.28
N CYS A 63 7.53 11.62 9.89
CA CYS A 63 8.84 11.91 9.33
C CYS A 63 8.97 11.28 7.94
N SER A 64 9.34 12.08 6.93
CA SER A 64 9.49 11.65 5.54
C SER A 64 10.67 12.38 4.89
N PRO A 65 11.31 11.82 3.84
CA PRO A 65 12.29 12.58 3.07
C PRO A 65 11.62 13.76 2.36
N LYS A 66 12.34 14.89 2.28
CA LYS A 66 11.91 16.09 1.57
C LYS A 66 12.29 15.97 0.09
N TRP A 67 11.44 15.34 -0.71
CA TRP A 67 11.68 15.28 -2.16
C TRP A 67 11.28 16.61 -2.82
N GLU A 68 12.15 17.14 -3.70
CA GLU A 68 11.84 18.37 -4.43
C GLU A 68 10.58 18.27 -5.30
N SER A 69 10.19 17.06 -5.75
CA SER A 69 8.90 16.83 -6.44
C SER A 69 7.70 17.26 -5.62
N SER A 70 7.78 17.01 -4.31
CA SER A 70 6.66 17.00 -3.37
C SER A 70 6.16 18.39 -3.02
N LEU A 71 6.88 19.42 -3.48
CA LEU A 71 6.68 20.82 -3.09
C LEU A 71 6.28 21.71 -4.27
N LYS A 72 5.88 21.15 -5.42
CA LYS A 72 5.48 21.95 -6.59
C LYS A 72 4.37 22.97 -6.29
N LYS A 73 3.44 22.68 -5.38
CA LYS A 73 2.40 23.62 -4.92
C LYS A 73 2.86 24.59 -3.81
N PHE A 74 3.98 24.31 -3.13
CA PHE A 74 4.48 25.17 -2.05
C PHE A 74 5.10 26.48 -2.59
N ASN A 75 5.59 26.49 -3.83
CA ASN A 75 6.22 27.67 -4.43
C ASN A 75 5.22 28.76 -4.80
N ASP A 76 3.92 28.44 -4.84
CA ASP A 76 2.84 29.38 -5.17
C ASP A 76 2.20 30.00 -3.91
N LEU A 77 2.65 29.60 -2.71
CA LEU A 77 2.13 30.10 -1.44
C LEU A 77 2.77 31.44 -1.06
N SER A 78 1.97 32.34 -0.49
CA SER A 78 2.47 33.57 0.11
C SER A 78 3.32 33.30 1.36
N THR A 79 4.19 34.26 1.70
CA THR A 79 5.03 34.19 2.91
C THR A 79 4.22 34.02 4.20
N ILE A 80 2.98 34.52 4.24
CA ILE A 80 2.07 34.42 5.38
C ILE A 80 1.54 32.99 5.52
N GLU A 81 1.15 32.35 4.42
CA GLU A 81 0.72 30.95 4.40
C GLU A 81 1.84 30.01 4.83
N ILE A 82 3.07 30.25 4.34
CA ILE A 82 4.26 29.49 4.73
C ILE A 82 4.53 29.59 6.24
N LYS A 83 4.52 30.79 6.84
CA LYS A 83 4.75 30.96 8.28
C LYS A 83 3.68 30.30 9.14
N LYS A 84 2.41 30.42 8.74
CA LYS A 84 1.29 29.82 9.47
C LYS A 84 1.30 28.29 9.38
N MET A 85 1.62 27.76 8.20
CA MET A 85 1.86 26.33 8.04
C MET A 85 3.06 25.85 8.84
N GLN A 86 4.15 26.58 8.88
CA GLN A 86 5.31 26.22 9.71
C GLN A 86 4.92 26.09 11.18
N ASN A 87 4.04 26.96 11.69
CA ASN A 87 3.51 26.86 13.06
C ASN A 87 2.54 25.69 13.26
N ILE A 88 1.71 25.36 12.26
CA ILE A 88 0.72 24.25 12.33
C ILE A 88 1.39 22.88 12.18
N LEU A 89 2.38 22.81 11.28
CA LEU A 89 3.20 21.63 11.05
C LEU A 89 4.26 21.45 12.14
N GLN A 90 4.49 22.48 12.96
CA GLN A 90 5.43 22.44 14.06
C GLN A 90 5.07 21.25 14.94
N ASP A 91 6.05 20.36 15.13
CA ASP A 91 5.97 19.13 15.92
C ASP A 91 5.08 18.00 15.35
N LYS A 92 4.50 18.16 14.15
CA LYS A 92 3.64 17.16 13.51
C LYS A 92 4.19 16.58 12.21
N ILE A 93 4.93 17.36 11.44
CA ILE A 93 5.55 16.90 10.20
C ILE A 93 7.02 17.30 10.16
N TYR A 94 7.90 16.30 10.08
CA TYR A 94 9.34 16.44 9.95
C TYR A 94 9.77 16.01 8.54
N LEU A 95 10.38 16.91 7.79
CA LEU A 95 10.87 16.64 6.43
C LEU A 95 12.39 16.68 6.41
N ILE A 96 13.03 15.55 6.11
CA ILE A 96 14.49 15.45 6.09
C ILE A 96 15.02 15.86 4.73
N SER A 97 15.87 16.88 4.72
CA SER A 97 16.54 17.35 3.51
C SER A 97 17.93 16.72 3.41
N HIS A 98 18.28 16.20 2.23
CA HIS A 98 19.62 15.69 1.94
C HIS A 98 19.87 15.82 0.43
N PRO A 99 21.11 16.08 -0.04
CA PRO A 99 21.40 16.22 -1.48
C PRO A 99 20.98 15.02 -2.32
N SER A 100 20.97 13.82 -1.74
CA SER A 100 20.49 12.63 -2.44
C SER A 100 18.99 12.72 -2.75
N PHE A 101 18.17 13.42 -1.96
CA PHE A 101 16.74 13.59 -2.21
C PHE A 101 16.41 14.67 -3.27
N ASN A 102 17.41 15.41 -3.74
CA ASN A 102 17.23 16.44 -4.77
C ASN A 102 17.18 15.81 -6.17
N LYS A 103 16.30 16.35 -7.03
CA LYS A 103 16.10 15.85 -8.39
C LYS A 103 17.26 16.28 -9.28
N VAL A 104 18.26 15.42 -9.43
CA VAL A 104 19.02 15.43 -10.67
C VAL A 104 18.20 14.65 -11.69
N LYS A 105 17.50 15.35 -12.60
CA LYS A 105 16.99 14.72 -13.82
C LYS A 105 18.18 14.03 -14.50
N ILE A 106 18.16 12.71 -14.58
CA ILE A 106 18.96 11.98 -15.57
C ILE A 106 18.11 11.98 -16.83
N GLU A 107 18.65 12.52 -17.92
CA GLU A 107 17.95 12.55 -19.21
C GLU A 107 17.63 11.12 -19.64
N GLY A 108 16.35 10.83 -19.92
CA GLY A 108 15.87 9.50 -20.33
C GLY A 108 15.38 8.56 -19.21
N THR A 109 15.41 8.95 -17.92
CA THR A 109 14.82 8.12 -16.85
C THR A 109 13.78 8.87 -16.02
N ASN A 110 12.64 8.21 -15.77
CA ASN A 110 11.74 8.57 -14.68
C ASN A 110 12.40 8.10 -13.37
N THR A 111 13.30 8.90 -12.80
CA THR A 111 14.04 8.55 -11.59
C THR A 111 13.05 8.27 -10.44
N LYS A 112 12.97 7.02 -9.96
CA LYS A 112 12.19 6.66 -8.76
C LYS A 112 12.99 7.00 -7.51
N MET A 113 12.33 7.23 -6.37
CA MET A 113 12.93 7.83 -5.16
C MET A 113 14.13 7.05 -4.61
N TYR A 114 14.20 5.75 -4.88
CA TYR A 114 15.27 4.84 -4.47
C TYR A 114 15.91 4.10 -5.66
N ASP A 115 15.82 4.64 -6.88
CA ASP A 115 16.61 4.10 -8.00
C ASP A 115 18.09 4.45 -7.83
N ASP A 116 18.94 3.52 -8.25
CA ASP A 116 20.37 3.78 -8.35
C ASP A 116 20.65 4.85 -9.41
N SER A 117 21.56 5.74 -9.06
CA SER A 117 22.09 6.77 -9.94
C SER A 117 23.60 6.71 -9.90
N TRP A 118 24.26 7.36 -10.87
CA TRP A 118 25.71 7.46 -10.88
C TRP A 118 26.29 8.19 -9.64
N ARG A 119 25.45 8.95 -8.90
CA ARG A 119 25.85 9.67 -7.68
C ARG A 119 25.48 8.96 -6.37
N PHE A 120 24.33 8.31 -6.34
CA PHE A 120 23.75 7.75 -5.12
C PHE A 120 23.03 6.44 -5.44
N GLN A 121 23.29 5.44 -4.61
CA GLN A 121 22.55 4.17 -4.59
C GLN A 121 21.32 4.26 -3.68
N ALA A 122 20.41 3.30 -3.80
CA ALA A 122 19.24 3.17 -2.93
C ALA A 122 19.62 3.19 -1.44
N LYS A 123 20.65 2.43 -1.06
CA LYS A 123 21.17 2.37 0.31
C LYS A 123 21.70 3.70 0.84
N ASP A 124 22.29 4.55 -0.01
CA ASP A 124 22.82 5.86 0.41
C ASP A 124 21.69 6.79 0.88
N ARG A 125 20.56 6.72 0.18
CA ARG A 125 19.35 7.47 0.49
C ARG A 125 18.70 6.96 1.77
N ALA A 126 18.66 5.64 1.96
CA ALA A 126 18.18 5.01 3.19
C ALA A 126 19.01 5.40 4.42
N ILE A 127 20.35 5.36 4.30
CA ILE A 127 21.26 5.79 5.38
C ILE A 127 21.07 7.28 5.68
N ALA A 128 21.03 8.14 4.66
CA ALA A 128 20.81 9.58 4.86
C ALA A 128 19.48 9.90 5.54
N PHE A 129 18.40 9.19 5.16
CA PHE A 129 17.10 9.36 5.80
C PHE A 129 17.14 8.90 7.26
N SER A 130 17.69 7.72 7.51
CA SER A 130 17.85 7.15 8.85
C SER A 130 18.68 8.06 9.76
N ALA A 131 19.82 8.57 9.27
CA ALA A 131 20.66 9.52 10.01
C ALA A 131 19.91 10.81 10.34
N GLY A 132 19.12 11.34 9.41
CA GLY A 132 18.28 12.51 9.66
C GLY A 132 17.22 12.26 10.73
N ILE A 133 16.60 11.07 10.76
CA ILE A 133 15.61 10.69 11.78
C ILE A 133 16.31 10.65 13.15
N ILE A 134 17.41 9.91 13.23
CA ILE A 134 18.15 9.65 14.46
C ILE A 134 18.70 10.95 15.06
N ASN A 135 19.37 11.77 14.25
CA ASN A 135 20.12 12.90 14.77
C ASN A 135 19.28 14.18 14.92
N ASN A 136 18.20 14.32 14.15
CA ASN A 136 17.44 15.58 14.12
C ASN A 136 16.01 15.44 14.61
N VAL A 137 15.35 14.29 14.41
CA VAL A 137 13.91 14.15 14.73
C VAL A 137 13.70 13.51 16.09
N ILE A 138 14.36 12.38 16.37
CA ILE A 138 14.24 11.68 17.66
C ILE A 138 14.58 12.60 18.85
N PRO A 139 15.66 13.42 18.85
CA PRO A 139 16.03 14.25 19.99
C PRO A 139 15.03 15.38 20.27
N ILE A 140 14.35 15.87 19.22
CA ILE A 140 13.36 16.95 19.29
C ILE A 140 12.00 16.36 19.71
N PHE A 141 11.51 15.36 18.96
CA PHE A 141 10.19 14.80 19.18
C PHE A 141 10.13 13.90 20.42
N ARG A 142 11.20 13.17 20.78
CA ARG A 142 11.25 12.24 21.92
C ARG A 142 10.06 11.25 21.94
N PRO A 143 9.97 10.38 20.92
CA PRO A 143 8.86 9.44 20.80
C PRO A 143 8.83 8.42 21.94
N ASP A 144 7.64 7.99 22.31
CA ASP A 144 7.47 6.78 23.11
C ASP A 144 7.65 5.54 22.25
N ILE A 145 7.08 5.61 21.04
CA ILE A 145 7.06 4.58 20.02
C ILE A 145 7.53 5.21 18.69
N ILE A 146 8.39 4.51 17.97
CA ILE A 146 8.71 4.83 16.58
C ILE A 146 8.10 3.77 15.67
N TRP A 147 7.38 4.21 14.64
CA TRP A 147 6.76 3.34 13.64
C TRP A 147 7.54 3.45 12.33
N LEU A 148 8.13 2.35 11.90
CA LEU A 148 9.06 2.26 10.79
C LEU A 148 8.40 1.51 9.61
N HIS A 149 8.69 1.95 8.39
CA HIS A 149 8.11 1.37 7.18
C HIS A 149 9.19 0.95 6.19
N ASP A 150 9.30 -0.37 6.00
CA ASP A 150 10.26 -1.05 5.13
C ASP A 150 11.75 -0.76 5.40
N TRP A 151 12.59 -1.53 4.72
CA TRP A 151 14.03 -1.63 4.95
C TRP A 151 14.76 -0.29 4.92
N MET A 152 14.24 0.73 4.21
CA MET A 152 14.87 2.04 4.08
C MET A 152 15.12 2.75 5.42
N VAL A 153 14.36 2.40 6.47
CA VAL A 153 14.50 2.93 7.83
C VAL A 153 14.97 1.88 8.84
N GLY A 154 15.37 0.70 8.37
CA GLY A 154 15.86 -0.39 9.22
C GLY A 154 17.01 0.00 10.17
N PRO A 155 17.97 0.87 9.77
CA PRO A 155 19.00 1.37 10.69
C PRO A 155 18.48 2.15 11.90
N VAL A 156 17.28 2.73 11.83
CA VAL A 156 16.68 3.49 12.93
C VAL A 156 16.26 2.58 14.08
N ALA A 157 15.83 1.36 13.78
CA ALA A 157 15.28 0.43 14.75
C ALA A 157 16.24 0.07 15.90
N PRO A 158 17.48 -0.41 15.66
CA PRO A 158 18.40 -0.77 16.75
C PRO A 158 18.83 0.45 17.58
N VAL A 159 18.96 1.61 16.94
CA VAL A 159 19.30 2.88 17.60
C VAL A 159 18.18 3.33 18.53
N ALA A 160 16.94 3.37 18.03
CA ALA A 160 15.76 3.71 18.83
C ALA A 160 15.59 2.75 20.00
N LYS A 161 15.80 1.45 19.77
CA LYS A 161 15.69 0.42 20.80
C LYS A 161 16.74 0.60 21.90
N ALA A 162 17.98 0.92 21.53
CA ALA A 162 19.05 1.24 22.48
C ALA A 162 18.80 2.54 23.27
N MET A 163 18.00 3.46 22.73
CA MET A 163 17.51 4.67 23.44
C MET A 163 16.28 4.41 24.33
N GLY A 164 15.81 3.16 24.46
CA GLY A 164 14.61 2.83 25.25
C GLY A 164 13.29 3.24 24.59
N ILE A 165 13.29 3.45 23.26
CA ILE A 165 12.08 3.74 22.49
C ILE A 165 11.48 2.40 22.01
N LYS A 166 10.16 2.27 22.09
CA LYS A 166 9.45 1.09 21.56
C LYS A 166 9.43 1.18 20.04
N VAL A 167 9.63 0.07 19.34
CA VAL A 167 9.75 0.05 17.88
C VAL A 167 8.61 -0.78 17.29
N VAL A 168 7.83 -0.20 16.39
CA VAL A 168 6.90 -0.93 15.53
C VAL A 168 7.45 -0.86 14.12
N SER A 169 7.53 -2.00 13.42
CA SER A 169 7.98 -2.03 12.02
C SER A 169 6.89 -2.62 11.14
N THR A 170 6.69 -2.05 9.96
CA THR A 170 5.80 -2.58 8.93
C THR A 170 6.59 -2.91 7.68
N GLY A 171 6.73 -4.21 7.38
CA GLY A 171 7.26 -4.69 6.11
C GLY A 171 6.15 -4.79 5.06
N HIS A 172 6.11 -3.85 4.11
CA HIS A 172 5.15 -3.92 3.00
C HIS A 172 5.62 -4.88 1.93
N ASN A 173 6.93 -5.03 1.78
CA ASN A 173 7.54 -6.10 0.99
C ASN A 173 8.90 -6.52 1.57
N PRO A 174 8.93 -7.32 2.65
CA PRO A 174 10.15 -7.81 3.30
C PRO A 174 11.05 -8.71 2.44
N LEU A 175 10.68 -8.96 1.18
CA LEU A 175 11.57 -9.60 0.21
C LEU A 175 12.78 -8.71 -0.14
N PHE A 176 12.66 -7.39 0.06
CA PHE A 176 13.75 -6.45 -0.18
C PHE A 176 14.51 -6.12 1.11
N THR A 177 15.83 -6.09 1.00
CA THR A 177 16.76 -5.61 2.03
C THR A 177 18.05 -5.12 1.38
N GLU A 178 18.82 -4.33 2.12
CA GLU A 178 20.14 -3.84 1.72
C GLU A 178 21.19 -4.22 2.76
N LEU A 179 22.47 -4.23 2.35
CA LEU A 179 23.62 -4.47 3.23
C LEU A 179 24.57 -3.26 3.22
N ALA A 180 25.00 -2.80 4.40
CA ALA A 180 26.03 -1.76 4.53
C ALA A 180 27.10 -2.15 5.55
N SER A 181 28.33 -1.67 5.36
CA SER A 181 29.36 -1.80 6.41
C SER A 181 29.08 -0.81 7.54
N PHE A 182 29.54 -1.15 8.75
CA PHE A 182 29.44 -0.26 9.90
C PHE A 182 30.19 1.05 9.66
N ASP A 183 31.40 1.00 9.08
CA ASP A 183 32.17 2.20 8.76
C ASP A 183 31.40 3.13 7.81
N GLU A 184 30.71 2.58 6.81
CA GLU A 184 29.89 3.37 5.90
C GLU A 184 28.73 4.07 6.63
N MET A 185 28.06 3.35 7.53
CA MET A 185 26.93 3.89 8.30
C MET A 185 27.37 4.94 9.31
N ILE A 186 28.45 4.68 10.06
CA ILE A 186 29.03 5.59 11.06
C ILE A 186 29.54 6.86 10.37
N TYR A 187 30.27 6.72 9.27
CA TYR A 187 30.77 7.87 8.51
C TYR A 187 29.63 8.74 7.97
N LYS A 188 28.48 8.14 7.64
CA LYS A 188 27.28 8.84 7.18
C LYS A 188 26.35 9.27 8.33
N GLY A 189 26.82 9.18 9.57
CA GLY A 189 26.17 9.78 10.74
C GLY A 189 25.20 8.87 11.49
N ILE A 190 25.29 7.54 11.36
CA ILE A 190 24.51 6.60 12.19
C ILE A 190 25.42 5.97 13.24
N GLU A 191 25.23 6.35 14.50
CA GLU A 191 26.00 5.77 15.62
C GLU A 191 25.47 4.39 16.00
N LEU A 192 26.25 3.35 15.68
CA LEU A 192 25.95 1.94 15.99
C LEU A 192 26.96 1.32 16.96
N ARG A 193 27.88 2.11 17.52
CA ARG A 193 28.83 1.61 18.53
C ARG A 193 28.17 1.60 19.89
N ASP A 194 28.50 0.57 20.66
CA ASP A 194 28.10 0.49 22.05
C ASP A 194 28.88 1.53 22.89
N SER A 195 28.19 2.14 23.86
CA SER A 195 28.84 3.01 24.83
C SER A 195 29.62 2.20 25.86
N GLU A 196 30.74 2.74 26.36
CA GLU A 196 31.60 2.06 27.35
C GLU A 196 30.86 1.72 28.66
N ASP A 197 29.89 2.55 29.03
CA ASP A 197 29.05 2.39 30.23
C ASP A 197 27.87 1.41 30.02
N ASN A 198 27.77 0.78 28.84
CA ASN A 198 26.70 -0.12 28.42
C ASN A 198 25.27 0.47 28.46
N GLN A 199 25.11 1.79 28.60
CA GLN A 199 23.78 2.42 28.59
C GLN A 199 23.16 2.47 27.19
N TYR A 200 23.99 2.60 26.15
CA TYR A 200 23.57 2.59 24.76
C TYR A 200 24.23 1.42 24.05
N THR A 201 23.47 0.34 23.78
CA THR A 201 24.00 -0.91 23.22
C THR A 201 23.22 -1.38 21.98
N PRO A 202 23.26 -0.63 20.85
CA PRO A 202 22.58 -1.00 19.61
C PRO A 202 23.01 -2.36 19.05
N SER A 203 24.21 -2.85 19.40
CA SER A 203 24.72 -4.15 18.97
C SER A 203 23.88 -5.35 19.37
N LYS A 204 23.08 -5.21 20.44
CA LYS A 204 22.16 -6.25 20.91
C LYS A 204 20.96 -6.45 19.98
N TYR A 205 20.66 -5.48 19.13
CA TYR A 205 19.40 -5.40 18.40
C TYR A 205 19.56 -5.55 16.88
N TYR A 206 20.72 -5.23 16.31
CA TYR A 206 20.90 -5.37 14.86
C TYR A 206 21.27 -6.80 14.43
N TYR A 207 21.12 -7.08 13.14
CA TYR A 207 21.43 -8.35 12.51
C TYR A 207 22.62 -8.20 11.55
N ILE A 208 23.65 -9.04 11.71
CA ILE A 208 24.84 -9.05 10.84
C ILE A 208 24.74 -10.22 9.85
N THR A 209 24.92 -9.91 8.57
CA THR A 209 25.01 -10.89 7.49
C THR A 209 26.24 -10.62 6.65
N LYS A 210 27.10 -11.63 6.45
CA LYS A 210 28.35 -11.52 5.67
C LYS A 210 29.25 -10.35 6.14
N GLY A 211 29.32 -10.14 7.46
CA GLY A 211 30.11 -9.04 8.06
C GLY A 211 29.53 -7.63 7.86
N LYS A 212 28.29 -7.52 7.38
CA LYS A 212 27.59 -6.26 7.12
C LYS A 212 26.28 -6.18 7.90
N PHE A 213 25.82 -4.96 8.16
CA PHE A 213 24.50 -4.69 8.71
C PHE A 213 23.43 -5.00 7.66
N ASP A 214 22.42 -5.79 8.02
CA ASP A 214 21.25 -6.06 7.16
C ASP A 214 20.07 -5.18 7.56
N PHE A 215 19.50 -4.43 6.61
CA PHE A 215 18.54 -3.38 6.90
C PHE A 215 17.22 -3.95 7.43
N MET A 216 16.55 -4.80 6.65
CA MET A 216 15.27 -5.40 7.03
C MET A 216 15.42 -6.37 8.21
N ALA A 217 16.45 -7.22 8.23
CA ALA A 217 16.62 -8.18 9.31
C ALA A 217 16.91 -7.48 10.65
N SER A 218 17.70 -6.40 10.64
CA SER A 218 17.93 -5.59 11.84
C SER A 218 16.66 -4.88 12.30
N GLU A 219 15.84 -4.38 11.37
CA GLU A 219 14.56 -3.74 11.67
C GLU A 219 13.62 -4.70 12.40
N VAL A 220 13.42 -5.89 11.82
CA VAL A 220 12.58 -6.93 12.41
C VAL A 220 13.12 -7.38 13.76
N ASN A 221 14.43 -7.63 13.86
CA ASN A 221 15.04 -8.10 15.10
C ASN A 221 14.87 -7.08 16.24
N SER A 222 15.06 -5.79 15.92
CA SER A 222 14.96 -4.66 16.86
C SER A 222 13.53 -4.26 17.23
N SER A 223 12.54 -4.60 16.39
CA SER A 223 11.13 -4.25 16.62
C SER A 223 10.60 -4.85 17.93
N ASP A 224 9.73 -4.13 18.63
CA ASP A 224 8.83 -4.75 19.61
C ASP A 224 7.77 -5.56 18.86
N ASP A 225 7.08 -4.93 17.91
CA ASP A 225 6.10 -5.58 17.04
C ASP A 225 6.46 -5.40 15.57
N PHE A 226 6.38 -6.49 14.79
CA PHE A 226 6.55 -6.47 13.35
C PHE A 226 5.22 -6.76 12.65
N THR A 227 4.82 -5.90 11.72
CA THR A 227 3.59 -6.06 10.96
C THR A 227 3.87 -6.26 9.48
N THR A 228 3.02 -7.02 8.81
CA THR A 228 2.92 -7.07 7.36
C THR A 228 1.57 -6.52 6.91
N VAL A 229 1.39 -6.42 5.61
CA VAL A 229 0.23 -5.77 4.97
C VAL A 229 -0.97 -6.71 4.71
N SER A 230 -0.85 -7.99 5.08
CA SER A 230 -1.95 -8.96 5.11
C SER A 230 -1.54 -10.23 5.87
N ASN A 231 -2.53 -10.96 6.39
CA ASN A 231 -2.30 -12.22 7.09
C ASN A 231 -1.92 -13.34 6.11
N GLY A 232 -2.59 -13.46 4.97
CA GLY A 232 -2.24 -14.44 3.94
C GLY A 232 -0.78 -14.32 3.48
N TYR A 233 -0.29 -13.09 3.30
CA TYR A 233 1.11 -12.83 2.99
C TYR A 233 2.05 -13.22 4.14
N LEU A 234 1.71 -12.86 5.39
CA LEU A 234 2.49 -13.27 6.55
C LEU A 234 2.59 -14.80 6.66
N GLN A 235 1.49 -15.52 6.50
CA GLN A 235 1.48 -16.98 6.57
C GLN A 235 2.36 -17.59 5.49
N ARG A 236 2.31 -17.06 4.26
CA ARG A 236 3.21 -17.51 3.18
C ARG A 236 4.68 -17.27 3.53
N ILE A 237 5.03 -16.12 4.11
CA ILE A 237 6.39 -15.86 4.62
C ILE A 237 6.78 -16.91 5.66
N LEU A 238 5.99 -17.09 6.71
CA LEU A 238 6.31 -18.01 7.80
C LEU A 238 6.47 -19.46 7.33
N ASN A 239 5.71 -19.85 6.31
CA ASN A 239 5.75 -21.17 5.69
C ASN A 239 6.87 -21.33 4.64
N GLY A 240 7.69 -20.31 4.41
CA GLY A 240 8.81 -20.38 3.46
C GLY A 240 8.40 -20.32 1.99
N GLY A 241 7.25 -19.71 1.67
CA GLY A 241 6.72 -19.66 0.30
C GLY A 241 7.37 -18.65 -0.64
N PHE A 242 8.57 -18.17 -0.33
CA PHE A 242 9.34 -17.19 -1.13
C PHE A 242 10.80 -17.63 -1.22
N ASP A 243 11.23 -18.05 -2.42
CA ASP A 243 12.61 -18.46 -2.67
C ASP A 243 13.59 -17.28 -2.59
N ASP A 244 13.13 -16.08 -2.99
CA ASP A 244 13.94 -14.85 -3.01
C ASP A 244 14.01 -14.16 -1.65
N LEU A 245 13.30 -14.65 -0.62
CA LEU A 245 13.36 -14.06 0.71
C LEU A 245 14.70 -14.38 1.37
N ALA A 246 15.46 -13.34 1.66
CA ALA A 246 16.78 -13.46 2.27
C ALA A 246 16.72 -14.29 3.59
N PRO A 247 17.56 -15.33 3.77
CA PRO A 247 17.48 -16.24 4.92
C PRO A 247 17.55 -15.54 6.29
N GLN A 248 18.33 -14.48 6.40
CA GLN A 248 18.46 -13.67 7.62
C GLN A 248 17.17 -12.91 7.96
N VAL A 249 16.44 -12.42 6.95
CA VAL A 249 15.15 -11.73 7.16
C VAL A 249 14.11 -12.75 7.60
N MET A 250 14.06 -13.91 6.95
CA MET A 250 13.21 -15.02 7.35
C MET A 250 13.47 -15.45 8.79
N ASP A 251 14.74 -15.61 9.18
CA ASP A 251 15.12 -15.97 10.54
C ASP A 251 14.68 -14.92 11.55
N ALA A 252 14.92 -13.63 11.28
CA ALA A 252 14.48 -12.54 12.14
C ALA A 252 12.94 -12.55 12.34
N ILE A 253 12.15 -12.72 11.26
CA ILE A 253 10.69 -12.78 11.32
C ILE A 253 10.24 -14.00 12.13
N LYS A 254 10.81 -15.18 11.88
CA LYS A 254 10.47 -16.42 12.61
C LYS A 254 10.82 -16.33 14.09
N LYS A 255 11.96 -15.74 14.44
CA LYS A 255 12.35 -15.48 15.84
C LYS A 255 11.35 -14.55 16.50
N LYS A 256 11.00 -13.42 15.86
CA LYS A 256 10.00 -12.48 16.39
C LYS A 256 8.64 -13.13 16.61
N ASN A 257 8.19 -13.97 15.68
CA ASN A 257 6.88 -14.66 15.77
C ASN A 257 6.76 -15.64 16.95
N LYS A 258 7.90 -16.15 17.43
CA LYS A 258 7.97 -16.98 18.64
C LYS A 258 7.85 -16.15 19.93
N VAL A 259 8.20 -14.88 19.90
CA VAL A 259 8.00 -13.96 21.03
C VAL A 259 6.52 -13.61 21.10
N LYS A 260 5.97 -13.66 22.31
CA LYS A 260 4.57 -13.32 22.58
C LYS A 260 4.47 -12.04 23.40
N HIS A 261 3.35 -11.35 23.27
CA HIS A 261 2.93 -10.38 24.27
C HIS A 261 2.50 -11.08 25.56
N PRO A 262 2.33 -10.32 26.66
CA PRO A 262 1.78 -10.87 27.91
C PRO A 262 0.42 -11.58 27.75
N ASP A 263 -0.40 -11.16 26.78
CA ASP A 263 -1.69 -11.76 26.45
C ASP A 263 -1.60 -13.06 25.62
N GLY A 264 -0.38 -13.47 25.21
CA GLY A 264 -0.11 -14.67 24.42
C GLY A 264 -0.13 -14.48 22.90
N ARG A 265 -0.51 -13.31 22.37
CA ARG A 265 -0.49 -13.05 20.92
C ARG A 265 0.97 -13.00 20.40
N PRO A 266 1.28 -13.52 19.19
CA PRO A 266 2.60 -13.34 18.58
C PRO A 266 2.93 -11.86 18.42
N ARG A 267 4.22 -11.48 18.45
CA ARG A 267 4.67 -10.12 18.12
C ARG A 267 4.82 -9.86 16.61
N VAL A 268 4.22 -10.73 15.80
CA VAL A 268 4.20 -10.61 14.33
C VAL A 268 2.76 -10.72 13.84
N HIS A 269 2.32 -9.73 13.07
CA HIS A 269 0.91 -9.58 12.68
C HIS A 269 0.75 -9.23 11.20
N GLY A 270 -0.27 -9.77 10.54
CA GLY A 270 -0.66 -9.33 9.21
C GLY A 270 -1.89 -8.44 9.29
N TYR A 271 -1.72 -7.14 9.09
CA TYR A 271 -2.83 -6.18 9.09
C TYR A 271 -3.22 -5.82 7.66
N PRO A 272 -4.45 -6.16 7.22
CA PRO A 272 -4.97 -5.74 5.93
C PRO A 272 -4.96 -4.22 5.79
N ASN A 273 -4.84 -3.75 4.55
CA ASN A 273 -4.81 -2.33 4.27
C ASN A 273 -6.18 -1.65 4.43
N PRO A 274 -6.18 -0.36 4.78
CA PRO A 274 -7.37 0.46 4.76
C PRO A 274 -7.80 0.78 3.33
N LEU A 275 -9.09 1.05 3.16
CA LEU A 275 -9.63 1.64 1.93
C LEU A 275 -8.98 2.99 1.65
N LYS A 276 -8.76 3.29 0.37
CA LYS A 276 -8.24 4.62 -0.03
C LYS A 276 -9.20 5.75 0.35
N LYS A 277 -10.51 5.47 0.33
CA LYS A 277 -11.62 6.38 0.65
C LYS A 277 -12.65 5.63 1.48
N ASP A 278 -13.11 6.23 2.58
CA ASP A 278 -14.14 5.67 3.46
C ASP A 278 -15.57 5.96 2.94
N GLY A 279 -15.79 5.78 1.63
CA GLY A 279 -17.08 6.01 0.97
C GLY A 279 -17.18 5.25 -0.34
N SER A 280 -18.40 5.19 -0.90
CA SER A 280 -18.72 4.43 -2.10
C SER A 280 -19.60 5.25 -3.02
N ASP A 281 -19.14 5.48 -4.25
CA ASP A 281 -19.91 6.23 -5.22
C ASP A 281 -21.11 5.42 -5.72
N LEU A 282 -21.06 4.08 -5.63
CA LEU A 282 -22.25 3.22 -5.85
C LEU A 282 -23.34 3.53 -4.80
N LEU A 283 -23.00 3.46 -3.51
CA LEU A 283 -23.97 3.68 -2.44
C LEU A 283 -24.50 5.12 -2.45
N ASP A 284 -23.62 6.08 -2.70
CA ASP A 284 -24.00 7.49 -2.82
C ASP A 284 -24.96 7.71 -4.00
N SER A 285 -24.68 7.13 -5.17
CA SER A 285 -25.55 7.23 -6.35
C SER A 285 -26.93 6.59 -6.10
N ILE A 286 -26.97 5.42 -5.46
CA ILE A 286 -28.25 4.76 -5.13
C ILE A 286 -29.07 5.62 -4.17
N LYS A 287 -28.43 6.22 -3.17
CA LYS A 287 -29.09 7.10 -2.21
C LYS A 287 -29.64 8.37 -2.86
N LEU A 288 -28.93 8.93 -3.84
CA LEU A 288 -29.30 10.18 -4.51
C LEU A 288 -30.30 9.99 -5.65
N ASP A 289 -30.05 9.01 -6.52
CA ASP A 289 -30.77 8.81 -7.79
C ASP A 289 -31.74 7.61 -7.76
N GLY A 290 -31.60 6.71 -6.80
CA GLY A 290 -32.30 5.43 -6.77
C GLY A 290 -31.60 4.32 -7.58
N LEU A 291 -32.01 3.08 -7.34
CA LEU A 291 -31.37 1.88 -7.89
C LEU A 291 -31.44 1.82 -9.42
N GLU A 292 -32.64 1.97 -10.00
CA GLU A 292 -32.84 1.82 -11.45
C GLU A 292 -32.07 2.87 -12.26
N ALA A 293 -32.10 4.13 -11.82
CA ALA A 293 -31.36 5.21 -12.46
C ALA A 293 -29.84 4.98 -12.35
N THR A 294 -29.36 4.50 -11.19
CA THR A 294 -27.94 4.16 -11.00
C THR A 294 -27.50 3.05 -11.96
N ILE A 295 -28.29 1.97 -12.09
CA ILE A 295 -28.01 0.88 -13.03
C ILE A 295 -27.90 1.42 -14.46
N LEU A 296 -28.85 2.27 -14.88
CA LEU A 296 -28.84 2.85 -16.22
C LEU A 296 -27.60 3.72 -16.48
N LYS A 297 -27.20 4.57 -15.52
CA LYS A 297 -25.98 5.38 -15.61
C LYS A 297 -24.74 4.50 -15.75
N ARG A 298 -24.62 3.42 -14.97
CA ARG A 298 -23.49 2.48 -15.03
C ARG A 298 -23.44 1.69 -16.34
N LYS A 299 -24.59 1.39 -16.95
CA LYS A 299 -24.67 0.77 -18.29
C LYS A 299 -24.20 1.75 -19.37
N HIS A 300 -24.67 2.99 -19.33
CA HIS A 300 -24.25 4.05 -20.25
C HIS A 300 -22.75 4.29 -20.20
N GLU A 301 -22.18 4.36 -18.99
CA GLU A 301 -20.74 4.46 -18.76
C GLU A 301 -19.95 3.35 -19.47
N GLY A 302 -20.47 2.11 -19.45
CA GLY A 302 -19.84 0.99 -20.14
C GLY A 302 -19.81 1.14 -21.66
N GLU A 303 -20.89 1.66 -22.26
CA GLU A 303 -20.91 1.94 -23.69
C GLU A 303 -19.99 3.10 -24.08
N GLU A 304 -19.90 4.15 -23.25
CA GLU A 304 -18.93 5.23 -23.48
C GLU A 304 -17.49 4.75 -23.41
N ILE A 305 -17.15 3.91 -22.43
CA ILE A 305 -15.81 3.33 -22.33
C ILE A 305 -15.52 2.50 -23.57
N ARG A 306 -16.48 1.67 -24.02
CA ARG A 306 -16.28 0.85 -25.22
C ARG A 306 -16.05 1.71 -26.46
N HIS A 307 -16.89 2.72 -26.68
CA HIS A 307 -16.76 3.65 -27.79
C HIS A 307 -15.43 4.43 -27.76
N SER A 308 -15.07 5.01 -26.62
CA SER A 308 -13.86 5.83 -26.49
C SER A 308 -12.55 5.03 -26.56
N THR A 309 -12.58 3.74 -26.27
CA THR A 309 -11.40 2.85 -26.30
C THR A 309 -11.33 1.97 -27.55
N GLY A 310 -12.37 1.95 -28.38
CA GLY A 310 -12.47 1.10 -29.57
C GLY A 310 -12.79 -0.38 -29.26
N LEU A 311 -13.29 -0.68 -28.05
CA LEU A 311 -13.79 -2.01 -27.73
C LEU A 311 -15.13 -2.27 -28.42
N LYS A 312 -15.40 -3.53 -28.76
CA LYS A 312 -16.70 -3.98 -29.25
C LYS A 312 -17.81 -3.69 -28.24
N GLU A 313 -18.96 -3.27 -28.76
CA GLU A 313 -20.21 -3.07 -28.00
C GLU A 313 -20.62 -4.33 -27.23
N GLY A 314 -21.32 -4.10 -26.11
CA GLY A 314 -21.82 -5.16 -25.23
C GLY A 314 -20.75 -6.01 -24.55
N GLY A 315 -21.18 -7.18 -24.08
CA GLY A 315 -20.36 -8.15 -23.34
C GLY A 315 -19.82 -7.64 -21.99
N ILE A 316 -19.11 -8.54 -21.32
CA ILE A 316 -18.59 -8.29 -19.97
C ILE A 316 -17.24 -7.57 -20.04
N LEU A 317 -17.06 -6.52 -19.24
CA LEU A 317 -15.81 -5.76 -19.18
C LEU A 317 -14.88 -6.31 -18.07
N LEU A 318 -13.67 -6.71 -18.46
CA LEU A 318 -12.60 -7.09 -17.54
C LEU A 318 -11.56 -5.97 -17.46
N ASN A 319 -11.39 -5.43 -16.26
CA ASN A 319 -10.48 -4.33 -15.96
C ASN A 319 -9.13 -4.86 -15.49
N LEU A 320 -8.09 -4.61 -16.28
CA LEU A 320 -6.71 -4.98 -16.01
C LEU A 320 -5.91 -3.70 -15.72
N THR A 321 -5.82 -3.34 -14.45
CA THR A 321 -5.20 -2.07 -13.99
C THR A 321 -3.94 -2.29 -13.16
N ASN A 322 -3.53 -3.54 -12.95
CA ASN A 322 -2.29 -3.87 -12.28
C ASN A 322 -1.08 -3.54 -13.15
N ARG A 323 0.05 -3.17 -12.50
CA ARG A 323 1.32 -2.97 -13.19
C ARG A 323 1.70 -4.24 -13.98
N LEU A 324 2.03 -4.08 -15.26
CA LEU A 324 2.48 -5.20 -16.10
C LEU A 324 3.92 -5.57 -15.72
N SER A 325 4.07 -6.51 -14.79
CA SER A 325 5.36 -6.97 -14.27
C SER A 325 5.32 -8.47 -13.98
N GLU A 326 6.49 -9.12 -13.90
CA GLU A 326 6.58 -10.56 -13.65
C GLU A 326 5.79 -10.99 -12.39
N HIS A 327 5.86 -10.19 -11.32
CA HIS A 327 5.15 -10.45 -10.07
C HIS A 327 3.62 -10.41 -10.20
N LYS A 328 3.08 -9.68 -11.19
CA LYS A 328 1.63 -9.60 -11.46
C LYS A 328 1.16 -10.62 -12.50
N ASN A 329 2.09 -11.40 -13.08
CA ASN A 329 1.83 -12.41 -14.11
C ASN A 329 0.81 -11.95 -15.18
N PRO A 330 1.07 -10.83 -15.88
CA PRO A 330 0.23 -10.41 -17.00
C PRO A 330 0.27 -11.43 -18.15
N ARG A 331 1.28 -12.30 -18.19
CA ARG A 331 1.44 -13.35 -19.20
C ARG A 331 0.21 -14.25 -19.29
N LEU A 332 -0.26 -14.77 -18.16
CA LEU A 332 -1.46 -15.62 -18.13
C LEU A 332 -2.66 -14.91 -18.76
N GLN A 333 -2.86 -13.63 -18.44
CA GLN A 333 -3.97 -12.84 -18.96
C GLN A 333 -3.83 -12.61 -20.46
N LEU A 334 -2.68 -12.12 -20.92
CA LEU A 334 -2.44 -11.75 -22.32
C LEU A 334 -2.42 -12.97 -23.26
N GLU A 335 -1.87 -14.11 -22.82
CA GLU A 335 -1.81 -15.32 -23.64
C GLU A 335 -3.16 -16.04 -23.76
N THR A 336 -4.02 -15.92 -22.74
CA THR A 336 -5.35 -16.55 -22.75
C THR A 336 -6.47 -15.61 -23.19
N LEU A 337 -6.17 -14.32 -23.37
CA LEU A 337 -7.13 -13.25 -23.65
C LEU A 337 -8.07 -13.60 -24.80
N MET A 338 -7.52 -13.89 -25.98
CA MET A 338 -8.33 -14.13 -27.18
C MET A 338 -9.22 -15.37 -27.04
N TYR A 339 -8.69 -16.42 -26.42
CA TYR A 339 -9.45 -17.65 -26.15
C TYR A 339 -10.68 -17.36 -25.29
N PHE A 340 -10.52 -16.63 -24.18
CA PHE A 340 -11.63 -16.33 -23.29
C PHE A 340 -12.55 -15.24 -23.83
N ALA A 341 -12.01 -14.23 -24.53
CA ALA A 341 -12.80 -13.20 -25.17
C ALA A 341 -13.82 -13.78 -26.15
N GLU A 342 -13.39 -14.69 -27.01
CA GLU A 342 -14.26 -15.34 -28.00
C GLU A 342 -15.20 -16.37 -27.36
N LYS A 343 -14.70 -17.18 -26.43
CA LYS A 343 -15.51 -18.23 -25.78
C LYS A 343 -16.62 -17.65 -24.90
N TYR A 344 -16.34 -16.55 -24.21
CA TYR A 344 -17.18 -16.04 -23.13
C TYR A 344 -17.75 -14.65 -23.39
N ASP A 345 -17.49 -14.06 -24.55
CA ASP A 345 -17.93 -12.72 -24.93
C ASP A 345 -17.41 -11.65 -23.96
N LEU A 346 -16.08 -11.60 -23.79
CA LEU A 346 -15.38 -10.71 -22.84
C LEU A 346 -14.62 -9.58 -23.55
N ARG A 347 -14.61 -8.40 -22.92
CA ARG A 347 -13.85 -7.21 -23.35
C ARG A 347 -12.77 -6.93 -22.31
N TYR A 348 -11.54 -6.73 -22.74
CA TYR A 348 -10.41 -6.49 -21.85
C TYR A 348 -9.95 -5.05 -21.95
N LEU A 349 -10.13 -4.29 -20.88
CA LEU A 349 -9.54 -2.96 -20.75
C LEU A 349 -8.20 -3.07 -20.01
N ILE A 350 -7.11 -3.01 -20.76
CA ILE A 350 -5.74 -3.05 -20.25
C ILE A 350 -5.29 -1.60 -20.02
N ASN A 351 -5.49 -1.10 -18.79
CA ASN A 351 -5.14 0.25 -18.39
C ASN A 351 -3.93 0.22 -17.45
N ALA A 352 -2.72 0.09 -18.00
CA ALA A 352 -1.54 -0.25 -17.20
C ALA A 352 -0.21 0.28 -17.75
N ASN A 353 0.69 0.59 -16.82
CA ASN A 353 2.11 0.78 -17.07
C ASN A 353 2.88 -0.47 -16.62
N GLY A 354 4.11 -0.68 -17.08
CA GLY A 354 4.90 -1.82 -16.65
C GLY A 354 6.23 -1.98 -17.37
N GLU A 355 6.79 -3.18 -17.28
CA GLU A 355 8.00 -3.57 -17.99
C GLU A 355 7.72 -3.59 -19.50
N GLN A 356 8.69 -3.08 -20.28
CA GLN A 356 8.51 -2.86 -21.71
C GLN A 356 8.07 -4.12 -22.46
N LYS A 357 8.65 -5.29 -22.14
CA LYS A 357 8.28 -6.59 -22.75
C LYS A 357 6.78 -6.91 -22.63
N TYR A 358 6.14 -6.58 -21.51
CA TYR A 358 4.72 -6.83 -21.31
C TYR A 358 3.84 -5.73 -21.87
N VAL A 359 4.32 -4.48 -21.84
CA VAL A 359 3.64 -3.36 -22.49
C VAL A 359 3.54 -3.60 -24.00
N ASP A 360 4.65 -3.98 -24.64
CA ASP A 360 4.67 -4.31 -26.07
C ASP A 360 3.73 -5.47 -26.39
N LYS A 361 3.76 -6.54 -25.57
CA LYS A 361 2.85 -7.67 -25.74
C LYS A 361 1.38 -7.25 -25.58
N ALA A 362 1.05 -6.43 -24.59
CA ALA A 362 -0.30 -5.94 -24.36
C ALA A 362 -0.79 -5.07 -25.53
N LEU A 363 0.07 -4.19 -26.06
CA LEU A 363 -0.23 -3.36 -27.22
C LEU A 363 -0.50 -4.23 -28.46
N THR A 364 0.39 -5.18 -28.77
CA THR A 364 0.20 -6.10 -29.89
C THR A 364 -1.08 -6.91 -29.73
N THR A 365 -1.31 -7.50 -28.54
CA THR A 365 -2.53 -8.26 -28.26
C THR A 365 -3.78 -7.41 -28.42
N ALA A 366 -3.78 -6.14 -27.98
CA ALA A 366 -4.92 -5.25 -28.15
C ALA A 366 -5.19 -4.94 -29.63
N LEU A 367 -4.16 -4.61 -30.42
CA LEU A 367 -4.27 -4.35 -31.85
C LEU A 367 -4.79 -5.56 -32.64
N GLU A 368 -4.33 -6.76 -32.29
CA GLU A 368 -4.74 -8.01 -32.94
C GLU A 368 -6.09 -8.55 -32.44
N SER A 369 -6.63 -7.97 -31.37
CA SER A 369 -7.82 -8.51 -30.69
C SER A 369 -9.13 -8.35 -31.45
N ARG A 370 -9.13 -7.62 -32.57
CA ARG A 370 -10.36 -7.29 -33.34
C ARG A 370 -11.44 -6.65 -32.45
N GLY A 371 -11.03 -5.74 -31.57
CA GLY A 371 -11.89 -4.98 -30.66
C GLY A 371 -12.28 -5.72 -29.37
N TYR A 372 -11.72 -6.89 -29.07
CA TYR A 372 -11.92 -7.55 -27.78
C TYR A 372 -11.04 -7.00 -26.65
N ALA A 373 -9.96 -6.30 -26.99
CA ALA A 373 -9.07 -5.68 -26.02
C ALA A 373 -8.67 -4.27 -26.46
N ALA A 374 -8.52 -3.39 -25.47
CA ALA A 374 -7.96 -2.06 -25.64
C ALA A 374 -6.82 -1.88 -24.65
N TYR A 375 -5.74 -1.25 -25.11
CA TYR A 375 -4.60 -0.89 -24.29
C TYR A 375 -4.52 0.62 -24.10
N SER A 376 -4.32 1.05 -22.87
CA SER A 376 -3.95 2.42 -22.51
C SER A 376 -2.82 2.39 -21.48
N LYS A 377 -1.96 3.41 -21.53
CA LYS A 377 -1.12 3.75 -20.37
C LYS A 377 -2.03 4.05 -19.19
N PHE A 378 -1.54 3.77 -17.98
CA PHE A 378 -2.36 3.91 -16.78
C PHE A 378 -2.92 5.33 -16.65
N ASP A 379 -4.24 5.42 -16.69
CA ASP A 379 -5.04 6.61 -16.42
C ASP A 379 -5.99 6.32 -15.25
N GLY A 380 -5.81 7.04 -14.14
CA GLY A 380 -6.62 6.89 -12.94
C GLY A 380 -8.08 7.32 -13.13
N ASN A 381 -8.38 8.22 -14.07
CA ASN A 381 -9.75 8.58 -14.40
C ASN A 381 -10.43 7.44 -15.17
N LEU A 382 -9.73 6.84 -16.13
CA LEU A 382 -10.21 5.67 -16.85
C LEU A 382 -10.45 4.48 -15.91
N GLU A 383 -9.54 4.22 -14.96
CA GLU A 383 -9.74 3.19 -13.92
C GLU A 383 -11.02 3.46 -13.11
N LYS A 384 -11.20 4.68 -12.59
CA LYS A 384 -12.39 5.06 -11.79
C LYS A 384 -13.68 4.88 -12.57
N ARG A 385 -13.71 5.28 -13.85
CA ARG A 385 -14.87 5.08 -14.73
C ARG A 385 -15.16 3.60 -14.97
N ALA A 386 -14.12 2.82 -15.24
CA ALA A 386 -14.24 1.41 -15.56
C ALA A 386 -14.73 0.55 -14.38
N ILE A 387 -14.34 0.86 -13.14
CA ILE A 387 -14.87 0.19 -11.94
C ILE A 387 -16.29 0.65 -11.57
N ARG A 388 -16.80 1.70 -12.21
CA ARG A 388 -18.18 2.19 -12.05
C ARG A 388 -19.09 1.73 -13.17
N THR A 389 -18.59 0.90 -14.08
CA THR A 389 -19.37 0.34 -15.17
C THR A 389 -20.21 -0.84 -14.68
N ASP A 390 -21.37 -1.03 -15.29
CA ASP A 390 -22.18 -2.22 -15.09
C ASP A 390 -21.55 -3.44 -15.79
N ASN A 391 -21.65 -4.63 -15.19
CA ASN A 391 -21.01 -5.84 -15.72
C ASN A 391 -19.51 -5.68 -15.99
N ALA A 392 -18.84 -4.93 -15.11
CA ALA A 392 -17.39 -4.79 -15.06
C ALA A 392 -16.81 -5.54 -13.85
N TYR A 393 -15.67 -6.20 -14.06
CA TYR A 393 -14.98 -6.99 -13.05
C TYR A 393 -13.47 -6.73 -13.08
N GLY A 394 -12.82 -6.72 -11.91
CA GLY A 394 -11.35 -6.69 -11.85
C GLY A 394 -10.76 -8.06 -12.15
N LEU A 395 -9.67 -8.12 -12.91
CA LEU A 395 -8.93 -9.36 -13.16
C LEU A 395 -7.52 -9.31 -12.56
N MET A 396 -7.23 -10.25 -11.67
CA MET A 396 -5.96 -10.32 -10.95
C MET A 396 -5.38 -11.74 -10.98
N THR A 397 -4.21 -11.90 -11.59
CA THR A 397 -3.49 -13.19 -11.70
C THR A 397 -2.12 -13.20 -11.01
N PRO A 398 -1.86 -12.44 -9.93
CA PRO A 398 -0.50 -12.20 -9.46
C PRO A 398 0.22 -13.48 -9.00
N ASN A 399 1.55 -13.52 -9.17
CA ASN A 399 2.44 -14.48 -8.49
C ASN A 399 2.75 -14.04 -7.05
N ASN A 400 2.63 -12.73 -6.79
CA ASN A 400 2.77 -12.13 -5.47
C ASN A 400 1.87 -10.87 -5.35
N GLU A 401 1.08 -10.81 -4.28
CA GLU A 401 0.23 -9.66 -3.95
C GLU A 401 0.15 -9.46 -2.43
N PRO A 402 1.17 -8.85 -1.81
CA PRO A 402 1.23 -8.72 -0.35
C PRO A 402 0.00 -8.05 0.26
N CYS A 403 -0.57 -7.09 -0.48
CA CYS A 403 -1.68 -6.24 -0.08
C CYS A 403 -2.88 -6.40 -1.01
N GLY A 404 -2.69 -6.04 -2.28
CA GLY A 404 -3.75 -5.91 -3.28
C GLY A 404 -4.81 -4.86 -2.92
N GLY A 405 -4.47 -3.57 -2.91
CA GLY A 405 -5.44 -2.50 -2.63
C GLY A 405 -6.67 -2.52 -3.55
N GLN A 406 -6.55 -3.01 -4.78
CA GLN A 406 -7.70 -3.20 -5.68
C GLN A 406 -8.73 -4.17 -5.11
N ASN A 407 -8.27 -5.21 -4.39
CA ASN A 407 -9.10 -6.26 -3.77
C ASN A 407 -10.19 -5.71 -2.84
N ILE A 408 -9.96 -4.54 -2.25
CA ILE A 408 -10.89 -3.89 -1.33
C ILE A 408 -11.53 -2.65 -1.94
N ASN A 409 -10.80 -1.88 -2.78
CA ASN A 409 -11.35 -0.67 -3.37
C ASN A 409 -12.40 -0.97 -4.45
N TYR A 410 -12.27 -2.08 -5.19
CA TYR A 410 -13.25 -2.42 -6.24
C TYR A 410 -14.58 -2.89 -5.62
N PRO A 411 -14.59 -3.83 -4.64
CA PRO A 411 -15.84 -4.23 -4.01
C PRO A 411 -16.55 -3.08 -3.29
N ALA A 412 -15.81 -2.13 -2.71
CA ALA A 412 -16.37 -0.91 -2.14
C ALA A 412 -17.14 -0.07 -3.18
N GLU A 413 -16.77 -0.11 -4.46
CA GLU A 413 -17.43 0.59 -5.57
C GLU A 413 -18.43 -0.29 -6.33
N GLY A 414 -18.69 -1.51 -5.84
CA GLY A 414 -19.60 -2.47 -6.46
C GLY A 414 -19.04 -3.18 -7.69
N THR A 415 -17.72 -3.33 -7.78
CA THR A 415 -17.06 -4.16 -8.80
C THR A 415 -16.38 -5.35 -8.13
N LEU A 416 -16.76 -6.56 -8.55
CA LEU A 416 -16.19 -7.78 -7.99
C LEU A 416 -14.92 -8.19 -8.73
N ILE A 417 -14.12 -9.06 -8.12
CA ILE A 417 -12.80 -9.45 -8.62
C ILE A 417 -12.74 -10.95 -8.92
N ILE A 418 -12.17 -11.27 -10.07
CA ILE A 418 -11.64 -12.58 -10.40
C ILE A 418 -10.16 -12.58 -10.02
N GLY A 419 -9.79 -13.37 -9.01
CA GLY A 419 -8.51 -13.22 -8.33
C GLY A 419 -7.79 -14.53 -8.05
N HIS A 420 -6.50 -14.61 -8.36
CA HIS A 420 -5.67 -15.72 -7.90
C HIS A 420 -5.58 -15.68 -6.37
N GLN A 421 -5.97 -16.77 -5.70
CA GLN A 421 -6.06 -16.88 -4.24
C GLN A 421 -4.66 -16.99 -3.62
N ILE A 422 -3.97 -15.85 -3.52
CA ILE A 422 -2.60 -15.73 -3.02
C ILE A 422 -2.44 -14.50 -2.13
N ASP A 423 -1.58 -14.60 -1.11
CA ASP A 423 -1.21 -13.47 -0.25
C ASP A 423 -2.43 -12.68 0.25
N GLY A 424 -2.48 -11.37 0.00
CA GLY A 424 -3.59 -10.51 0.42
C GLY A 424 -4.93 -10.83 -0.24
N LEU A 425 -4.97 -11.52 -1.40
CA LEU A 425 -6.24 -11.97 -1.99
C LEU A 425 -6.92 -13.06 -1.15
N ILE A 426 -6.16 -13.86 -0.40
CA ILE A 426 -6.72 -14.88 0.51
C ILE A 426 -7.60 -14.20 1.57
N ASP A 427 -7.16 -13.04 2.05
CA ASP A 427 -7.85 -12.32 3.13
C ASP A 427 -9.04 -11.49 2.62
N SER A 428 -9.02 -11.10 1.35
CA SER A 428 -9.92 -10.06 0.83
C SER A 428 -10.91 -10.53 -0.24
N VAL A 429 -10.64 -11.63 -0.94
CA VAL A 429 -11.52 -12.15 -2.01
C VAL A 429 -12.01 -13.55 -1.65
N HIS A 430 -13.28 -13.61 -1.25
CA HIS A 430 -13.98 -14.80 -0.79
C HIS A 430 -15.03 -15.21 -1.81
N GLU A 431 -15.16 -16.51 -2.06
CA GLU A 431 -16.10 -17.05 -3.04
C GLU A 431 -17.54 -16.61 -2.75
N LEU A 432 -18.15 -15.96 -3.74
CA LEU A 432 -19.51 -15.45 -3.64
C LEU A 432 -20.53 -16.60 -3.64
N ASN A 433 -21.36 -16.64 -2.60
CA ASN A 433 -22.51 -17.51 -2.50
C ASN A 433 -23.79 -16.66 -2.44
N ILE A 434 -24.56 -16.69 -3.53
CA ILE A 434 -25.77 -15.85 -3.69
C ILE A 434 -26.88 -16.29 -2.73
N GLU A 435 -27.10 -17.60 -2.57
CA GLU A 435 -28.16 -18.14 -1.72
C GLU A 435 -27.97 -17.77 -0.25
N LYS A 436 -26.71 -17.85 0.22
CA LYS A 436 -26.34 -17.49 1.60
C LYS A 436 -26.06 -16.01 1.77
N SER A 437 -25.96 -15.24 0.69
CA SER A 437 -25.53 -13.83 0.67
C SER A 437 -24.22 -13.62 1.41
N THR A 438 -23.22 -14.45 1.11
CA THR A 438 -21.86 -14.40 1.70
C THR A 438 -20.80 -14.33 0.62
N GLY A 439 -19.60 -13.86 0.96
CA GLY A 439 -18.48 -13.73 0.01
C GLY A 439 -18.60 -12.47 -0.86
N ASN A 440 -17.59 -12.24 -1.71
CA ASN A 440 -17.44 -10.96 -2.40
C ASN A 440 -16.67 -11.02 -3.73
N GLY A 441 -16.41 -12.21 -4.27
CA GLY A 441 -15.75 -12.33 -5.58
C GLY A 441 -15.56 -13.77 -6.05
N PHE A 442 -14.61 -13.94 -6.97
CA PHE A 442 -14.38 -15.18 -7.70
C PHE A 442 -12.91 -15.61 -7.58
N PRO A 443 -12.49 -16.10 -6.40
CA PRO A 443 -11.12 -16.55 -6.21
C PRO A 443 -10.86 -17.87 -6.96
N PHE A 444 -9.65 -18.04 -7.50
CA PHE A 444 -9.21 -19.30 -8.09
C PHE A 444 -7.83 -19.71 -7.55
N LYS A 445 -7.60 -21.03 -7.42
CA LYS A 445 -6.42 -21.56 -6.71
C LYS A 445 -5.19 -21.74 -7.60
N ASN A 446 -5.36 -22.30 -8.79
CA ASN A 446 -4.24 -22.60 -9.68
C ASN A 446 -4.00 -21.41 -10.61
N ASN A 447 -2.79 -20.83 -10.61
CA ASN A 447 -2.44 -19.70 -11.48
C ASN A 447 -2.15 -20.13 -12.93
N ASN A 448 -3.12 -20.78 -13.55
CA ASN A 448 -3.04 -21.30 -14.90
C ASN A 448 -4.37 -21.05 -15.64
N LYS A 449 -4.46 -21.51 -16.88
CA LYS A 449 -5.62 -21.31 -17.74
C LYS A 449 -6.89 -21.90 -17.11
N GLU A 450 -6.82 -23.11 -16.57
CA GLU A 450 -7.96 -23.83 -16.00
C GLU A 450 -8.49 -23.15 -14.74
N GLY A 451 -7.59 -22.67 -13.87
CA GLY A 451 -7.98 -21.91 -12.68
C GLY A 451 -8.60 -20.56 -13.03
N LEU A 452 -8.00 -19.83 -13.98
CA LEU A 452 -8.59 -18.58 -14.47
C LEU A 452 -9.98 -18.82 -15.10
N GLU A 453 -10.14 -19.90 -15.87
CA GLU A 453 -11.42 -20.28 -16.45
C GLU A 453 -12.49 -20.53 -15.39
N TYR A 454 -12.16 -21.22 -14.29
CA TYR A 454 -13.07 -21.39 -13.15
C TYR A 454 -13.61 -20.05 -12.65
N GLY A 455 -12.71 -19.09 -12.41
CA GLY A 455 -13.10 -17.75 -11.94
C GLY A 455 -13.96 -16.99 -12.94
N ILE A 456 -13.66 -17.11 -14.25
CA ILE A 456 -14.46 -16.52 -15.33
C ILE A 456 -15.87 -17.12 -15.38
N VAL A 457 -16.00 -18.45 -15.26
CA VAL A 457 -17.31 -19.12 -15.26
C VAL A 457 -18.16 -18.65 -14.08
N LYS A 458 -17.59 -18.58 -12.87
CA LYS A 458 -18.30 -18.06 -11.68
C LYS A 458 -18.72 -16.61 -11.82
N MET A 459 -17.86 -15.78 -12.39
CA MET A 459 -18.21 -14.40 -12.72
C MET A 459 -19.38 -14.34 -13.71
N LYS A 460 -19.41 -15.19 -14.74
CA LYS A 460 -20.50 -15.24 -15.71
C LYS A 460 -21.82 -15.70 -15.12
N GLU A 461 -21.80 -16.69 -14.23
CA GLU A 461 -22.99 -17.12 -13.48
C GLU A 461 -23.61 -15.94 -12.74
N PHE A 462 -22.78 -15.10 -12.10
CA PHE A 462 -23.24 -13.87 -11.43
C PHE A 462 -23.71 -12.78 -12.41
N ALA A 463 -22.98 -12.56 -13.50
CA ALA A 463 -23.34 -11.56 -14.52
C ALA A 463 -24.67 -11.86 -15.22
N ALA A 464 -25.10 -13.13 -15.25
CA ALA A 464 -26.35 -13.58 -15.84
C ALA A 464 -27.58 -13.41 -14.91
N LEU A 465 -27.38 -13.02 -13.65
CA LEU A 465 -28.48 -12.76 -12.72
C LEU A 465 -29.26 -11.50 -13.11
N GLU A 466 -30.54 -11.45 -12.70
CA GLU A 466 -31.34 -10.23 -12.82
C GLU A 466 -30.68 -9.06 -12.10
N ASP A 467 -30.75 -7.87 -12.69
CA ASP A 467 -30.06 -6.67 -12.20
C ASP A 467 -30.38 -6.37 -10.73
N LYS A 468 -31.64 -6.53 -10.31
CA LYS A 468 -32.05 -6.28 -8.92
C LYS A 468 -31.32 -7.22 -7.95
N LEU A 469 -31.22 -8.51 -8.27
CA LEU A 469 -30.52 -9.48 -7.44
C LEU A 469 -29.02 -9.21 -7.42
N ARG A 470 -28.44 -8.91 -8.59
CA ARG A 470 -27.01 -8.59 -8.74
C ARG A 470 -26.64 -7.36 -7.90
N TYR A 471 -27.39 -6.27 -8.03
CA TYR A 471 -27.11 -5.04 -7.28
C TYR A 471 -27.38 -5.17 -5.78
N ASN A 472 -28.35 -5.96 -5.34
CA ASN A 472 -28.52 -6.25 -3.92
C ASN A 472 -27.25 -6.89 -3.32
N GLN A 473 -26.60 -7.79 -4.05
CA GLN A 473 -25.31 -8.35 -3.62
C GLN A 473 -24.20 -7.28 -3.66
N LEU A 474 -24.12 -6.44 -4.70
CA LEU A 474 -23.10 -5.39 -4.79
C LEU A 474 -23.22 -4.36 -3.66
N ILE A 475 -24.44 -3.97 -3.29
CA ILE A 475 -24.71 -3.05 -2.17
C ILE A 475 -24.22 -3.65 -0.85
N ARG A 476 -24.67 -4.89 -0.55
CA ARG A 476 -24.23 -5.62 0.65
C ARG A 476 -22.71 -5.69 0.73
N ILE A 477 -22.06 -6.08 -0.37
CA ILE A 477 -20.60 -6.21 -0.44
C ILE A 477 -19.91 -4.87 -0.21
N ALA A 478 -20.42 -3.78 -0.81
CA ALA A 478 -19.86 -2.45 -0.61
C ALA A 478 -19.99 -1.98 0.85
N GLU A 479 -21.14 -2.19 1.48
CA GLU A 479 -21.39 -1.86 2.89
C GLU A 479 -20.49 -2.67 3.84
N GLU A 480 -20.39 -3.99 3.65
CA GLU A 480 -19.51 -4.86 4.43
C GLU A 480 -18.04 -4.45 4.27
N THR A 481 -17.63 -4.13 3.04
CA THR A 481 -16.26 -3.69 2.75
C THR A 481 -15.95 -2.37 3.44
N LEU A 482 -16.84 -1.37 3.38
CA LEU A 482 -16.66 -0.11 4.09
C LEU A 482 -16.59 -0.31 5.60
N LYS A 483 -17.47 -1.13 6.15
CA LYS A 483 -17.49 -1.44 7.59
C LYS A 483 -16.19 -2.10 8.05
N ASN A 484 -15.70 -3.09 7.31
CA ASN A 484 -14.56 -3.92 7.73
C ASN A 484 -13.20 -3.34 7.31
N ASN A 485 -13.15 -2.46 6.32
CA ASN A 485 -11.90 -1.97 5.73
C ASN A 485 -11.76 -0.44 5.74
N SER A 486 -12.69 0.29 6.35
CA SER A 486 -12.51 1.74 6.53
C SER A 486 -11.17 2.07 7.20
N SER A 487 -10.59 3.18 6.78
CA SER A 487 -9.36 3.73 7.35
C SER A 487 -9.47 3.92 8.85
N THR A 488 -10.64 4.36 9.32
CA THR A 488 -10.95 4.51 10.74
C THR A 488 -10.92 3.17 11.49
N ALA A 489 -11.58 2.13 10.96
CA ALA A 489 -11.60 0.82 11.61
C ALA A 489 -10.18 0.21 11.67
N ARG A 490 -9.40 0.33 10.59
CA ARG A 490 -8.03 -0.20 10.54
C ARG A 490 -7.06 0.58 11.42
N ALA A 491 -7.17 1.90 11.46
CA ALA A 491 -6.37 2.72 12.39
C ALA A 491 -6.70 2.39 13.84
N LYS A 492 -7.99 2.25 14.18
CA LYS A 492 -8.43 1.82 15.51
C LYS A 492 -7.82 0.47 15.90
N GLN A 493 -7.82 -0.49 14.98
CA GLN A 493 -7.17 -1.79 15.18
C GLN A 493 -5.68 -1.63 15.54
N LEU A 494 -4.92 -0.88 14.75
CA LEU A 494 -3.49 -0.65 15.01
C LEU A 494 -3.24 0.08 16.34
N ILE A 495 -4.09 1.04 16.69
CA ILE A 495 -4.00 1.76 17.97
C ILE A 495 -4.22 0.81 19.15
N GLU A 496 -5.29 0.00 19.11
CA GLU A 496 -5.72 -0.84 20.23
C GLU A 496 -4.91 -2.12 20.36
N GLU A 497 -4.47 -2.70 19.25
CA GLU A 497 -3.71 -3.96 19.26
C GLU A 497 -2.20 -3.74 19.32
N VAL A 498 -1.67 -2.58 18.92
CA VAL A 498 -0.22 -2.34 18.85
C VAL A 498 0.22 -1.16 19.71
N PHE A 499 -0.23 0.05 19.42
CA PHE A 499 0.36 1.25 20.05
C PHE A 499 0.04 1.38 21.53
N LEU A 500 -1.22 1.22 21.95
CA LEU A 500 -1.60 1.34 23.35
C LEU A 500 -0.96 0.23 24.23
N PRO A 501 -1.02 -1.06 23.84
CA PRO A 501 -0.37 -2.11 24.64
C PRO A 501 1.15 -1.91 24.76
N LEU A 502 1.84 -1.52 23.69
CA LEU A 502 3.29 -1.27 23.75
C LEU A 502 3.65 -0.07 24.62
N TYR A 503 2.78 0.94 24.67
CA TYR A 503 2.96 2.09 25.54
C TYR A 503 2.75 1.70 27.01
N GLU A 504 1.74 0.89 27.31
CA GLU A 504 1.50 0.34 28.64
C GLU A 504 2.67 -0.53 29.13
N GLU A 505 3.28 -1.34 28.25
CA GLU A 505 4.49 -2.11 28.56
C GLU A 505 5.75 -1.23 28.81
N LYS A 506 5.70 0.06 28.46
CA LYS A 506 6.82 1.00 28.63
C LYS A 506 6.75 1.78 29.93
N ILE A 507 5.54 2.12 30.37
CA ILE A 507 5.27 2.78 31.66
C ILE A 507 5.56 1.80 32.79
#